data_AF-A0A817EE98-F1
#
_entry.id   AF-A0A817EE98-F1
#
_cell.length_a   1.000
_cell.length_b   1.000
_cell.length_c   1.000
_cell.angle_alpha   90.00
_cell.angle_beta   90.00
_cell.angle_gamma   90.00
#
_symmetry.space_group_name_H-M   'P 1'
#
loop_
_entity.id
_entity.type
_entity.pdbx_description
1 polymer ?
#
loop_
_entity_poly.entity_id
_entity_poly.type
_entity_poly.pdbx_seq_one_letter_code
_entity_poly.pdbx_strand_id
1 'polypeptide(L)'
;MYGESAGAQSTALHYITPEMQSFFQAAIIQSAPMSIPFRTYAEYITPGVLLGEQLHCSYTNISCFRAASYQQIVDAQKIVNTMLTSLEILLFFEPWVPVIDNSIVQGQVIDMIQNISFPLKPLVIGTLTEEAVLYIYEGWHKPVYPEQYAEILVATFNRHALKVLERFPPQGTGDQRLRLAGIGTRWVFACSTRVFARKAATYTYVFGYPLDFDGWDNLTFCVGHVCHGSELPYVFESAWVNFTDAGRKLATNLVTYWTNFGKTHDPNQPVTPSLLWPKTSIGSEQYMYFQNPLQVEENYLKDDCDFFDKIGYKYYY
;
A
#
# COMPACT_ATOMS: atom_id res chain seq x y z
N MET A 1 15.60 -7.85 -2.39
CA MET A 1 14.18 -8.19 -2.66
C MET A 1 13.44 -6.88 -2.84
N TYR A 2 12.47 -6.80 -3.74
CA TYR A 2 11.64 -5.63 -3.87
C TYR A 2 10.26 -6.00 -4.37
N GLY A 3 9.27 -5.19 -4.05
CA GLY A 3 7.89 -5.40 -4.48
C GLY A 3 7.07 -4.13 -4.35
N GLU A 4 5.96 -4.11 -5.06
CA GLU A 4 4.97 -3.04 -5.06
C GLU A 4 3.60 -3.59 -4.58
N SER A 5 2.80 -2.77 -3.90
CA SER A 5 1.46 -3.14 -3.41
C SER A 5 1.47 -4.39 -2.51
N ALA A 6 0.65 -5.41 -2.80
CA ALA A 6 0.67 -6.71 -2.14
C ALA A 6 2.05 -7.41 -2.21
N GLY A 7 2.84 -7.16 -3.27
CA GLY A 7 4.24 -7.60 -3.35
C GLY A 7 5.15 -6.85 -2.37
N ALA A 8 4.84 -5.60 -2.07
CA ALA A 8 5.53 -4.81 -1.04
C ALA A 8 5.13 -5.24 0.37
N GLN A 9 3.86 -5.56 0.63
CA GLN A 9 3.43 -6.23 1.87
C GLN A 9 4.14 -7.58 2.06
N SER A 10 4.24 -8.39 0.99
CA SER A 10 4.99 -9.65 1.01
C SER A 10 6.47 -9.42 1.32
N THR A 11 7.07 -8.39 0.71
CA THR A 11 8.44 -7.96 1.00
C THR A 11 8.59 -7.53 2.47
N ALA A 12 7.63 -6.77 3.01
CA ALA A 12 7.61 -6.34 4.40
C ALA A 12 7.54 -7.52 5.37
N LEU A 13 6.67 -8.50 5.08
CA LEU A 13 6.56 -9.75 5.83
C LEU A 13 7.89 -10.52 5.86
N HIS A 14 8.45 -10.82 4.69
CA HIS A 14 9.74 -11.51 4.62
C HIS A 14 10.87 -10.70 5.29
N TYR A 15 10.81 -9.37 5.24
CA TYR A 15 11.80 -8.51 5.87
C TYR A 15 11.77 -8.60 7.40
N ILE A 16 10.60 -8.83 8.02
CA ILE A 16 10.45 -8.93 9.48
C ILE A 16 10.43 -10.37 10.01
N THR A 17 10.38 -11.39 9.14
CA THR A 17 10.46 -12.81 9.52
C THR A 17 11.92 -13.23 9.76
N PRO A 18 12.29 -13.73 10.95
CA PRO A 18 13.66 -14.15 11.27
C PRO A 18 14.22 -15.24 10.34
N GLU A 19 13.41 -16.23 9.99
CA GLU A 19 13.79 -17.37 9.14
C GLU A 19 14.12 -16.94 7.71
N MET A 20 13.60 -15.78 7.29
CA MET A 20 13.79 -15.25 5.93
C MET A 20 15.07 -14.43 5.81
N GLN A 21 15.72 -14.08 6.93
CA GLN A 21 16.85 -13.15 6.91
C GLN A 21 18.02 -13.67 6.07
N SER A 22 18.28 -14.98 5.96
CA SER A 22 19.40 -15.47 5.14
C SER A 22 19.18 -15.35 3.62
N PHE A 23 17.97 -15.04 3.15
CA PHE A 23 17.61 -15.12 1.73
C PHE A 23 17.69 -13.79 0.97
N PHE A 24 17.95 -12.68 1.65
CA PHE A 24 18.08 -11.36 1.01
C PHE A 24 19.16 -10.51 1.70
N GLN A 25 19.69 -9.50 1.01
CA GLN A 25 20.71 -8.60 1.57
C GLN A 25 20.14 -7.20 1.88
N ALA A 26 19.15 -6.75 1.10
CA ALA A 26 18.44 -5.50 1.27
C ALA A 26 17.01 -5.62 0.69
N ALA A 27 16.15 -4.66 1.04
CA ALA A 27 14.77 -4.61 0.59
C ALA A 27 14.37 -3.24 0.01
N ILE A 28 13.44 -3.23 -0.94
CA ILE A 28 12.71 -2.04 -1.38
C ILE A 28 11.20 -2.32 -1.28
N ILE A 29 10.48 -1.52 -0.51
CA ILE A 29 9.04 -1.66 -0.28
C ILE A 29 8.34 -0.46 -0.93
N GLN A 30 7.58 -0.71 -1.99
CA GLN A 30 6.88 0.33 -2.73
C GLN A 30 5.37 0.24 -2.44
N SER A 31 4.79 1.26 -1.82
CA SER A 31 3.33 1.40 -1.80
C SER A 31 2.61 0.24 -1.10
N ALA A 32 3.18 -0.28 -0.02
CA ALA A 32 2.56 -1.37 0.73
C ALA A 32 1.29 -0.88 1.46
N PRO A 33 0.11 -1.51 1.27
CA PRO A 33 -1.08 -1.18 2.05
C PRO A 33 -1.00 -1.74 3.47
N MET A 34 -0.17 -1.13 4.31
CA MET A 34 0.20 -1.65 5.63
C MET A 34 -0.95 -1.68 6.65
N SER A 35 -2.02 -0.89 6.45
CA SER A 35 -3.16 -0.86 7.37
C SER A 35 -4.25 -1.89 7.04
N ILE A 36 -4.19 -2.56 5.88
CA ILE A 36 -5.14 -3.61 5.56
C ILE A 36 -4.85 -4.80 6.50
N PRO A 37 -5.82 -5.22 7.32
CA PRO A 37 -5.55 -6.23 8.33
C PRO A 37 -5.44 -7.61 7.70
N PHE A 38 -4.44 -8.37 8.14
CA PHE A 38 -4.42 -9.82 7.93
C PHE A 38 -5.50 -10.49 8.75
N ARG A 39 -5.97 -11.65 8.29
CA ARG A 39 -7.00 -12.42 8.98
C ARG A 39 -6.38 -13.57 9.76
N THR A 40 -6.94 -13.86 10.91
CA THR A 40 -6.73 -15.11 11.64
C THR A 40 -7.42 -16.27 10.92
N TYR A 41 -7.07 -17.50 11.31
CA TYR A 41 -7.78 -18.68 10.81
C TYR A 41 -9.30 -18.62 11.07
N ALA A 42 -9.71 -18.09 12.24
CA ALA A 42 -11.12 -17.98 12.62
C ALA A 42 -11.89 -17.01 11.71
N GLU A 43 -11.30 -15.86 11.40
CA GLU A 43 -11.89 -14.87 10.48
C GLU A 43 -12.00 -15.41 9.05
N TYR A 44 -11.15 -16.37 8.67
CA TYR A 44 -11.21 -17.04 7.37
C TYR A 44 -12.25 -18.15 7.25
N ILE A 45 -12.89 -18.57 8.34
CA ILE A 45 -13.94 -19.61 8.29
C ILE A 45 -15.08 -19.16 7.39
N THR A 46 -15.56 -17.92 7.52
CA THR A 46 -16.68 -17.42 6.71
C THR A 46 -16.37 -17.39 5.21
N PRO A 47 -15.27 -16.75 4.73
CA PRO A 47 -14.87 -16.85 3.33
C PRO A 47 -14.71 -18.30 2.84
N GLY A 48 -14.13 -19.18 3.67
CA GLY A 48 -13.91 -20.59 3.31
C GLY A 48 -15.21 -21.39 3.17
N VAL A 49 -16.20 -21.15 4.04
CA VAL A 49 -17.52 -21.76 3.95
C VAL A 49 -18.25 -21.28 2.71
N LEU A 50 -18.29 -19.97 2.46
CA LEU A 50 -18.93 -19.41 1.26
C LEU A 50 -18.30 -19.94 -0.03
N LEU A 51 -16.97 -20.07 -0.07
CA LEU A 51 -16.27 -20.67 -1.20
C LEU A 51 -16.66 -22.14 -1.37
N GLY A 52 -16.77 -22.89 -0.27
CA GLY A 52 -17.25 -24.27 -0.29
C GLY A 52 -18.67 -24.38 -0.85
N GLU A 53 -19.59 -23.51 -0.43
CA GLU A 53 -20.96 -23.47 -0.94
C GLU A 53 -21.02 -23.23 -2.45
N GLN A 54 -20.23 -22.28 -2.97
CA GLN A 54 -20.14 -22.00 -4.41
C GLN A 54 -19.53 -23.16 -5.21
N LEU A 55 -18.66 -23.96 -4.58
CA LEU A 55 -18.04 -25.14 -5.20
C LEU A 55 -18.81 -26.45 -4.92
N HIS A 56 -19.92 -26.39 -4.17
CA HIS A 56 -20.64 -27.55 -3.66
C HIS A 56 -19.76 -28.52 -2.83
N CYS A 57 -18.82 -27.95 -2.09
CA CYS A 57 -17.92 -28.64 -1.18
C CYS A 57 -18.24 -28.31 0.28
N SER A 58 -18.23 -29.31 1.17
CA SER A 58 -18.15 -29.03 2.61
C SER A 58 -16.85 -28.29 2.92
N TYR A 59 -16.89 -27.27 3.78
CA TYR A 59 -15.72 -26.46 4.14
C TYR A 59 -14.55 -27.28 4.71
N THR A 60 -14.82 -28.45 5.29
CA THR A 60 -13.78 -29.36 5.83
C THR A 60 -13.21 -30.32 4.78
N ASN A 61 -13.83 -30.44 3.60
CA ASN A 61 -13.45 -31.42 2.59
C ASN A 61 -12.44 -30.85 1.59
N ILE A 62 -11.17 -30.77 2.00
CA ILE A 62 -10.09 -30.24 1.16
C ILE A 62 -9.90 -31.01 -0.16
N SER A 63 -10.22 -32.31 -0.19
CA SER A 63 -10.13 -33.13 -1.41
C SER A 63 -11.16 -32.68 -2.45
N CYS A 64 -12.34 -32.22 -2.03
CA CYS A 64 -13.35 -31.62 -2.91
C CYS A 64 -12.84 -30.31 -3.51
N PHE A 65 -12.29 -29.40 -2.69
CA PHE A 65 -11.69 -28.16 -3.18
C PHE A 65 -10.56 -28.42 -4.19
N ARG A 66 -9.70 -29.42 -3.93
CA ARG A 66 -8.60 -29.81 -4.84
C ARG A 66 -9.07 -30.45 -6.14
N ALA A 67 -10.28 -31.01 -6.17
CA ALA A 67 -10.87 -31.57 -7.38
C ALA A 67 -11.52 -30.50 -8.27
N ALA A 68 -11.82 -29.31 -7.73
CA ALA A 68 -12.31 -28.19 -8.51
C ALA A 68 -11.23 -27.67 -9.47
N SER A 69 -11.63 -27.33 -10.69
CA SER A 69 -10.76 -26.67 -11.65
C SER A 69 -10.42 -25.25 -11.20
N TYR A 70 -9.30 -24.73 -11.69
CA TYR A 70 -8.91 -23.33 -11.52
C TYR A 70 -10.06 -22.35 -11.84
N GLN A 71 -10.76 -22.57 -12.97
CA GLN A 71 -11.84 -21.68 -13.39
C GLN A 71 -13.01 -21.68 -12.40
N GLN A 72 -13.39 -22.85 -11.89
CA GLN A 72 -14.44 -22.97 -10.87
C GLN A 72 -14.06 -22.22 -9.59
N ILE A 73 -12.80 -22.33 -9.14
CA ILE A 73 -12.32 -21.62 -7.95
C ILE A 73 -12.37 -20.10 -8.18
N VAL A 74 -11.88 -19.61 -9.31
CA VAL A 74 -11.87 -18.17 -9.62
C VAL A 74 -13.28 -17.60 -9.72
N ASP A 75 -14.20 -18.31 -10.38
CA ASP A 75 -15.58 -17.82 -10.52
C ASP A 75 -16.33 -17.87 -9.19
N ALA A 76 -16.10 -18.90 -8.37
CA ALA A 76 -16.60 -18.96 -7.00
C ALA A 76 -16.07 -17.81 -6.14
N GLN A 77 -14.76 -17.51 -6.22
CA GLN A 77 -14.16 -16.39 -5.49
C GLN A 77 -14.75 -15.04 -5.87
N LYS A 78 -15.02 -14.78 -7.17
CA LYS A 78 -15.69 -13.55 -7.60
C LYS A 78 -17.04 -13.36 -6.93
N ILE A 79 -17.82 -14.44 -6.83
CA ILE A 79 -19.13 -14.41 -6.17
C ILE A 79 -18.94 -14.14 -4.66
N VAL A 80 -18.07 -14.90 -4.00
CA VAL A 80 -17.78 -14.74 -2.56
C VAL A 80 -17.32 -13.32 -2.23
N ASN A 81 -16.46 -12.71 -3.06
CA ASN A 81 -15.97 -11.35 -2.83
C ASN A 81 -17.11 -10.31 -2.79
N THR A 82 -18.21 -10.53 -3.53
CA THR A 82 -19.41 -9.66 -3.45
C THR A 82 -20.28 -9.92 -2.21
N MET A 83 -20.17 -11.11 -1.62
CA MET A 83 -20.90 -11.52 -0.41
C MET A 83 -20.19 -11.11 0.88
N LEU A 84 -18.86 -10.98 0.86
CA LEU A 84 -18.04 -10.57 2.02
C LEU A 84 -18.18 -9.08 2.38
N THR A 85 -19.23 -8.42 1.89
CA THR A 85 -19.62 -7.01 2.07
C THR A 85 -19.99 -6.64 3.52
N SER A 86 -19.37 -7.30 4.50
CA SER A 86 -19.33 -6.84 5.88
C SER A 86 -18.73 -5.42 5.98
N LEU A 87 -18.96 -4.76 7.12
CA LEU A 87 -18.51 -3.38 7.39
C LEU A 87 -16.99 -3.16 7.21
N GLU A 88 -16.20 -4.24 7.07
CA GLU A 88 -14.76 -4.28 6.80
C GLU A 88 -14.38 -3.76 5.39
N ILE A 89 -14.65 -2.49 5.13
CA ILE A 89 -14.45 -1.83 3.82
C ILE A 89 -13.04 -2.04 3.26
N LEU A 90 -12.00 -2.11 4.11
CA LEU A 90 -10.63 -2.34 3.63
C LEU A 90 -10.43 -3.72 2.98
N LEU A 91 -11.16 -4.73 3.44
CA LEU A 91 -11.06 -6.10 2.89
C LEU A 91 -11.84 -6.26 1.58
N PHE A 92 -12.56 -5.22 1.14
CA PHE A 92 -13.04 -5.15 -0.24
C PHE A 92 -11.87 -5.09 -1.24
N PHE A 93 -10.80 -4.37 -0.87
CA PHE A 93 -9.64 -4.17 -1.75
C PHE A 93 -8.73 -5.39 -1.78
N GLU A 94 -8.58 -6.10 -0.65
CA GLU A 94 -7.84 -7.36 -0.55
C GLU A 94 -8.71 -8.41 0.18
N PRO A 95 -9.61 -9.12 -0.53
CA PRO A 95 -10.51 -10.07 0.12
C PRO A 95 -9.82 -11.34 0.60
N TRP A 96 -8.64 -11.64 0.05
CA TRP A 96 -7.82 -12.81 0.37
C TRP A 96 -6.39 -12.38 0.78
N VAL A 97 -6.29 -11.78 1.96
CA VAL A 97 -5.03 -11.41 2.65
C VAL A 97 -4.26 -12.61 3.25
N PRO A 98 -2.97 -12.44 3.61
CA PRO A 98 -2.26 -13.42 4.43
C PRO A 98 -3.01 -13.85 5.71
N VAL A 99 -2.80 -15.11 6.11
CA VAL A 99 -3.36 -15.68 7.34
C VAL A 99 -2.35 -15.53 8.47
N ILE A 100 -2.77 -15.01 9.63
CA ILE A 100 -1.99 -15.11 10.87
C ILE A 100 -2.02 -16.56 11.33
N ASP A 101 -0.98 -17.31 10.96
CA ASP A 101 -0.82 -18.74 11.20
C ASP A 101 0.00 -19.04 12.46
N ASN A 102 0.55 -18.01 13.12
CA ASN A 102 1.49 -18.13 14.25
C ASN A 102 2.76 -18.93 13.93
N SER A 103 3.08 -19.07 12.65
CA SER A 103 4.29 -19.74 12.16
C SER A 103 5.10 -18.73 11.35
N ILE A 104 4.66 -18.44 10.11
CA ILE A 104 5.32 -17.48 9.22
C ILE A 104 4.80 -16.07 9.50
N VAL A 105 3.49 -15.92 9.67
CA VAL A 105 2.81 -14.66 9.94
C VAL A 105 2.30 -14.70 11.38
N GLN A 106 3.05 -14.04 12.26
CA GLN A 106 2.80 -14.06 13.70
C GLN A 106 1.84 -12.94 14.17
N GLY A 107 1.43 -12.05 13.27
CA GLY A 107 0.54 -10.94 13.59
C GLY A 107 0.40 -9.96 12.43
N GLN A 108 -0.05 -8.75 12.76
CA GLN A 108 -0.16 -7.65 11.81
C GLN A 108 1.23 -7.03 11.55
N VAL A 109 1.53 -6.66 10.30
CA VAL A 109 2.85 -6.13 9.90
C VAL A 109 3.26 -4.92 10.74
N ILE A 110 2.33 -3.97 10.95
CA ILE A 110 2.56 -2.74 11.73
C ILE A 110 2.92 -3.05 13.19
N ASP A 111 2.36 -4.10 13.78
CA ASP A 111 2.67 -4.49 15.16
C ASP A 111 4.01 -5.24 15.24
N MET A 112 4.22 -6.16 14.30
CA MET A 112 5.40 -7.01 14.28
C MET A 112 6.68 -6.17 14.12
N ILE A 113 6.68 -5.17 13.23
CA ILE A 113 7.88 -4.34 12.99
C ILE A 113 8.36 -3.61 14.26
N GLN A 114 7.44 -3.14 15.10
CA GLN A 114 7.78 -2.42 16.34
C GLN A 114 8.57 -3.32 17.31
N ASN A 115 8.24 -4.61 17.34
CA ASN A 115 8.78 -5.60 18.26
C ASN A 115 10.04 -6.31 17.74
N ILE A 116 10.57 -5.93 16.58
CA ILE A 116 11.80 -6.53 16.06
C ILE A 116 13.01 -6.17 16.93
N SER A 117 13.77 -7.22 17.28
CA SER A 117 14.96 -7.18 18.12
C SER A 117 16.24 -7.63 17.41
N PHE A 118 16.14 -8.26 16.23
CA PHE A 118 17.30 -8.64 15.43
C PHE A 118 17.80 -7.48 14.57
N PRO A 119 19.07 -7.50 14.11
CA PRO A 119 19.62 -6.44 13.26
C PRO A 119 18.87 -6.32 11.93
N LEU A 120 18.34 -5.12 11.65
CA LEU A 120 17.62 -4.81 10.43
C LEU A 120 18.56 -4.53 9.26
N LYS A 121 18.16 -4.97 8.06
CA LYS A 121 18.94 -4.83 6.81
C LYS A 121 18.64 -3.52 6.11
N PRO A 122 19.52 -3.05 5.19
CA PRO A 122 19.25 -1.85 4.41
C PRO A 122 17.87 -1.91 3.74
N LEU A 123 17.13 -0.80 3.85
CA LEU A 123 15.76 -0.70 3.37
C LEU A 123 15.51 0.66 2.70
N VAL A 124 14.95 0.62 1.49
CA VAL A 124 14.25 1.74 0.87
C VAL A 124 12.75 1.50 1.01
N ILE A 125 11.98 2.51 1.40
CA ILE A 125 10.53 2.39 1.52
C ILE A 125 9.84 3.71 1.16
N GLY A 126 8.68 3.65 0.50
CA GLY A 126 7.94 4.85 0.12
C GLY A 126 6.58 4.56 -0.48
N THR A 127 5.89 5.62 -0.87
CA THR A 127 4.51 5.60 -1.40
C THR A 127 4.34 6.64 -2.49
N LEU A 128 3.19 6.61 -3.15
CA LEU A 128 2.74 7.65 -4.08
C LEU A 128 1.95 8.72 -3.32
N THR A 129 1.78 9.89 -3.94
CA THR A 129 1.01 11.01 -3.37
C THR A 129 -0.50 10.83 -3.44
N GLU A 130 -1.00 9.96 -4.32
CA GLU A 130 -2.43 9.79 -4.61
C GLU A 130 -2.87 8.32 -4.74
N GLU A 131 -2.22 7.42 -3.98
CA GLU A 131 -2.45 5.97 -3.93
C GLU A 131 -3.92 5.57 -4.05
N ALA A 132 -4.78 6.12 -3.20
CA ALA A 132 -6.16 5.68 -3.07
C ALA A 132 -7.14 6.25 -4.10
N VAL A 133 -6.70 7.09 -5.04
CA VAL A 133 -7.59 7.59 -6.10
C VAL A 133 -8.15 6.41 -6.91
N LEU A 134 -7.29 5.48 -7.31
CA LEU A 134 -7.69 4.27 -8.04
C LEU A 134 -8.79 3.51 -7.30
N TYR A 135 -8.49 3.13 -6.06
CA TYR A 135 -9.35 2.29 -5.24
C TYR A 135 -10.70 2.93 -4.90
N ILE A 136 -10.72 4.24 -4.61
CA ILE A 136 -11.99 4.93 -4.30
C ILE A 136 -12.88 5.03 -5.54
N TYR A 137 -12.33 5.30 -6.73
CA TYR A 137 -13.14 5.41 -7.94
C TYR A 137 -13.59 4.04 -8.49
N GLU A 138 -12.83 2.98 -8.24
CA GLU A 138 -13.25 1.60 -8.48
C GLU A 138 -14.32 1.13 -7.49
N GLY A 139 -14.21 1.48 -6.20
CA GLY A 139 -15.21 1.14 -5.19
C GLY A 139 -16.52 1.94 -5.33
N TRP A 140 -16.43 3.21 -5.78
CA TRP A 140 -17.57 4.12 -5.93
C TRP A 140 -17.59 4.77 -7.31
N HIS A 141 -18.31 4.14 -8.25
CA HIS A 141 -18.45 4.65 -9.62
C HIS A 141 -19.34 5.90 -9.76
N LYS A 142 -20.17 6.19 -8.74
CA LYS A 142 -21.00 7.42 -8.67
C LYS A 142 -20.38 8.42 -7.69
N PRO A 143 -20.71 9.72 -7.82
CA PRO A 143 -20.33 10.71 -6.83
C PRO A 143 -20.72 10.29 -5.41
N VAL A 144 -19.83 10.55 -4.46
CA VAL A 144 -20.09 10.34 -3.02
C VAL A 144 -20.40 11.70 -2.41
N TYR A 145 -21.63 11.90 -1.94
CA TYR A 145 -22.05 13.18 -1.34
C TYR A 145 -21.66 13.26 0.16
N PRO A 146 -21.68 14.45 0.78
CA PRO A 146 -21.23 14.65 2.15
C PRO A 146 -21.83 13.70 3.20
N GLU A 147 -23.10 13.32 3.07
CA GLU A 147 -23.75 12.38 3.99
C GLU A 147 -23.15 10.97 3.85
N GLN A 148 -23.01 10.49 2.61
CA GLN A 148 -22.41 9.20 2.30
C GLN A 148 -20.92 9.16 2.68
N TYR A 149 -20.21 10.27 2.49
CA TYR A 149 -18.84 10.44 2.96
C TYR A 149 -18.73 10.20 4.47
N ALA A 150 -19.64 10.79 5.25
CA ALA A 150 -19.66 10.61 6.69
C ALA A 150 -20.00 9.17 7.08
N GLU A 151 -20.97 8.54 6.42
CA GLU A 151 -21.31 7.12 6.62
C GLU A 151 -20.11 6.20 6.35
N ILE A 152 -19.38 6.42 5.25
CA ILE A 152 -18.16 5.67 4.91
C ILE A 152 -17.10 5.84 6.00
N LEU A 153 -16.85 7.06 6.48
CA LEU A 153 -15.88 7.28 7.57
C LEU A 153 -16.33 6.64 8.89
N VAL A 154 -17.63 6.61 9.18
CA VAL A 154 -18.18 5.91 10.34
C VAL A 154 -17.95 4.40 10.23
N ALA A 155 -18.24 3.81 9.07
CA ALA A 155 -18.01 2.39 8.84
C ALA A 155 -16.52 2.01 8.86
N THR A 156 -15.63 2.89 8.37
CA THR A 156 -14.19 2.62 8.30
C THR A 156 -13.48 2.83 9.63
N PHE A 157 -13.79 3.90 10.37
CA PHE A 157 -13.03 4.30 11.58
C PHE A 157 -13.77 4.03 12.90
N ASN A 158 -15.02 3.58 12.85
CA ASN A 158 -15.83 3.16 14.00
C ASN A 158 -15.76 4.19 15.16
N ARG A 159 -15.24 3.82 16.33
CA ARG A 159 -15.12 4.69 17.52
C ARG A 159 -14.28 5.96 17.29
N HIS A 160 -13.44 5.98 16.26
CA HIS A 160 -12.60 7.12 15.89
C HIS A 160 -13.23 8.02 14.82
N ALA A 161 -14.37 7.65 14.25
CA ALA A 161 -15.00 8.34 13.13
C ALA A 161 -15.22 9.83 13.38
N LEU A 162 -15.69 10.23 14.56
CA LEU A 162 -15.88 11.65 14.89
C LEU A 162 -14.57 12.44 14.85
N LYS A 163 -13.46 11.87 15.35
CA LYS A 163 -12.14 12.51 15.30
C LYS A 163 -11.65 12.64 13.85
N VAL A 164 -11.91 11.64 13.03
CA VAL A 164 -11.54 11.65 11.60
C VAL A 164 -12.38 12.66 10.83
N LEU A 165 -13.70 12.72 11.10
CA LEU A 165 -14.60 13.72 10.51
C LEU A 165 -14.24 15.15 10.92
N GLU A 166 -13.83 15.36 12.17
CA GLU A 166 -13.35 16.67 12.64
C GLU A 166 -12.05 17.08 11.95
N ARG A 167 -11.10 16.14 11.81
CA ARG A 167 -9.82 16.41 11.13
C ARG A 167 -9.99 16.58 9.62
N PHE A 168 -10.86 15.79 9.01
CA PHE A 168 -11.12 15.73 7.58
C PHE A 168 -12.61 15.92 7.28
N PRO A 169 -13.17 17.13 7.47
CA PRO A 169 -14.57 17.38 7.17
C PRO A 169 -14.83 17.28 5.66
N PRO A 170 -16.08 16.97 5.25
CA PRO A 170 -16.48 17.06 3.85
C PRO A 170 -16.28 18.49 3.33
N GLN A 171 -16.00 18.63 2.04
CA GLN A 171 -15.76 19.92 1.39
C GLN A 171 -16.90 20.27 0.43
N GLY A 172 -17.61 21.36 0.73
CA GLY A 172 -18.75 21.80 -0.06
C GLY A 172 -19.88 20.74 -0.12
N THR A 173 -20.69 20.79 -1.17
CA THR A 173 -21.83 19.87 -1.39
C THR A 173 -21.60 18.90 -2.55
N GLY A 174 -20.39 18.90 -3.12
CA GLY A 174 -20.03 18.13 -4.31
C GLY A 174 -19.54 16.72 -4.01
N ASP A 175 -18.94 16.10 -5.02
CA ASP A 175 -18.34 14.77 -4.94
C ASP A 175 -17.13 14.75 -3.99
N GLN A 176 -17.18 13.88 -2.99
CA GLN A 176 -16.16 13.71 -1.95
C GLN A 176 -15.16 12.60 -2.25
N ARG A 177 -15.21 11.93 -3.42
CA ARG A 177 -14.31 10.80 -3.73
C ARG A 177 -12.83 11.17 -3.63
N LEU A 178 -12.39 12.31 -4.16
CA LEU A 178 -11.01 12.77 -3.97
C LEU A 178 -10.66 13.05 -2.51
N ARG A 179 -11.63 13.49 -1.70
CA ARG A 179 -11.43 13.72 -0.26
C ARG A 179 -11.23 12.39 0.47
N LEU A 180 -12.04 11.37 0.14
CA LEU A 180 -11.86 10.00 0.64
C LEU A 180 -10.53 9.41 0.19
N ALA A 181 -10.15 9.60 -1.08
CA ALA A 181 -8.86 9.14 -1.60
C ALA A 181 -7.70 9.78 -0.82
N GLY A 182 -7.77 11.08 -0.51
CA GLY A 182 -6.78 11.74 0.33
C GLY A 182 -6.63 11.08 1.72
N ILE A 183 -7.73 10.65 2.35
CA ILE A 183 -7.70 9.91 3.62
C ILE A 183 -7.13 8.51 3.42
N GLY A 184 -7.58 7.79 2.39
CA GLY A 184 -7.11 6.45 2.06
C GLY A 184 -5.60 6.42 1.81
N THR A 185 -5.07 7.34 1.01
CA THR A 185 -3.63 7.47 0.75
C THR A 185 -2.85 7.69 2.05
N ARG A 186 -3.36 8.53 2.95
CA ARG A 186 -2.71 8.80 4.23
C ARG A 186 -2.74 7.58 5.15
N TRP A 187 -3.93 7.04 5.40
CA TRP A 187 -4.12 6.02 6.42
C TRP A 187 -3.65 4.63 5.99
N VAL A 188 -3.95 4.24 4.75
CA VAL A 188 -3.64 2.90 4.24
C VAL A 188 -2.18 2.76 3.81
N PHE A 189 -1.62 3.81 3.21
CA PHE A 189 -0.29 3.77 2.60
C PHE A 189 0.74 4.64 3.34
N ALA A 190 0.62 5.97 3.29
CA ALA A 190 1.73 6.86 3.66
C ALA A 190 2.06 6.83 5.17
N CYS A 191 1.06 7.02 6.03
CA CYS A 191 1.26 7.13 7.47
C CYS A 191 1.53 5.76 8.12
N SER A 192 0.88 4.71 7.63
CA SER A 192 1.16 3.33 8.04
C SER A 192 2.57 2.89 7.59
N THR A 193 3.02 3.29 6.40
CA THR A 193 4.41 3.12 5.93
C THR A 193 5.40 3.86 6.83
N ARG A 194 5.06 5.06 7.31
CA ARG A 194 5.90 5.81 8.25
C ARG A 194 6.18 5.04 9.54
N VAL A 195 5.21 4.30 10.06
CA VAL A 195 5.40 3.44 11.25
C VAL A 195 6.48 2.40 11.01
N PHE A 196 6.46 1.76 9.84
CA PHE A 196 7.50 0.80 9.43
C PHE A 196 8.85 1.49 9.22
N ALA A 197 8.84 2.63 8.52
CA ALA A 197 10.03 3.37 8.15
C ALA A 197 10.80 3.89 9.37
N ARG A 198 10.13 4.40 10.40
CA ARG A 198 10.77 4.88 11.65
C ARG A 198 11.62 3.82 12.35
N LYS A 199 11.26 2.54 12.19
CA LYS A 199 11.99 1.42 12.78
C LYS A 199 13.10 0.90 11.86
N ALA A 200 12.85 0.85 10.55
CA ALA A 200 13.65 0.04 9.63
C ALA A 200 14.29 0.79 8.45
N ALA A 201 13.74 1.95 8.04
CA ALA A 201 14.17 2.58 6.80
C ALA A 201 15.59 3.13 6.91
N THR A 202 16.38 2.84 5.87
CA THR A 202 17.63 3.57 5.62
C THR A 202 17.35 4.80 4.76
N TYR A 203 16.41 4.67 3.82
CA TYR A 203 16.01 5.71 2.89
C TYR A 203 14.49 5.69 2.70
N THR A 204 13.90 6.88 2.65
CA THR A 204 12.46 7.07 2.42
C THR A 204 12.21 7.90 1.18
N TYR A 205 11.15 7.60 0.44
CA TYR A 205 10.74 8.37 -0.73
C TYR A 205 9.23 8.62 -0.79
N VAL A 206 8.87 9.62 -1.59
CA VAL A 206 7.51 9.87 -2.06
C VAL A 206 7.56 10.05 -3.57
N PHE A 207 6.65 9.40 -4.29
CA PHE A 207 6.51 9.59 -5.73
C PHE A 207 5.30 10.46 -6.05
N GLY A 208 5.51 11.55 -6.79
CA GLY A 208 4.46 12.54 -7.07
C GLY A 208 4.46 13.07 -8.50
N TYR A 209 4.84 12.22 -9.45
CA TYR A 209 4.79 12.56 -10.88
C TYR A 209 3.69 11.73 -11.56
N PRO A 210 2.63 12.36 -12.11
CA PRO A 210 1.58 11.62 -12.81
C PRO A 210 2.13 11.01 -14.10
N LEU A 211 1.46 9.98 -14.63
CA LEU A 211 1.81 9.42 -15.93
C LEU A 211 1.81 10.52 -17.01
N ASP A 212 2.91 10.64 -17.72
CA ASP A 212 3.11 11.62 -18.81
C ASP A 212 2.91 11.01 -20.20
N PHE A 213 2.24 9.86 -20.25
CA PHE A 213 1.83 9.13 -21.43
C PHE A 213 0.45 8.54 -21.19
N ASP A 214 -0.20 8.06 -22.25
CA ASP A 214 -1.48 7.36 -22.13
C ASP A 214 -1.25 5.92 -21.64
N GLY A 215 -1.44 5.72 -20.33
CA GLY A 215 -1.18 4.44 -19.66
C GLY A 215 -2.29 3.98 -18.72
N TRP A 216 -3.43 4.70 -18.69
CA TRP A 216 -4.55 4.39 -17.79
C TRP A 216 -5.71 3.68 -18.49
N ASP A 217 -5.64 3.48 -19.81
CA ASP A 217 -6.71 2.90 -20.62
C ASP A 217 -8.07 3.57 -20.31
N ASN A 218 -9.03 2.80 -19.77
CA ASN A 218 -10.38 3.27 -19.44
C ASN A 218 -10.47 3.94 -18.06
N LEU A 219 -9.40 3.95 -17.26
CA LEU A 219 -9.37 4.52 -15.91
C LEU A 219 -9.14 6.04 -15.96
N THR A 220 -10.05 6.74 -16.63
CA THR A 220 -9.96 8.19 -16.90
C THR A 220 -9.82 9.05 -15.65
N PHE A 221 -10.29 8.57 -14.48
CA PHE A 221 -10.14 9.25 -13.20
C PHE A 221 -8.69 9.27 -12.66
N CYS A 222 -7.78 8.49 -13.24
CA CYS A 222 -6.35 8.53 -12.91
C CYS A 222 -5.53 9.43 -13.83
N VAL A 223 -6.12 9.96 -14.91
CA VAL A 223 -5.44 10.89 -15.81
C VAL A 223 -5.10 12.18 -15.06
N GLY A 224 -3.82 12.52 -14.99
CA GLY A 224 -3.32 13.67 -14.24
C GLY A 224 -3.15 13.44 -12.73
N HIS A 225 -3.45 12.24 -12.23
CA HIS A 225 -3.25 11.84 -10.84
C HIS A 225 -2.10 10.85 -10.71
N VAL A 226 -1.55 10.74 -9.49
CA VAL A 226 -0.48 9.81 -9.13
C VAL A 226 -1.07 8.55 -8.47
N CYS A 227 -1.94 7.88 -9.23
CA CYS A 227 -2.65 6.66 -8.79
C CYS A 227 -1.69 5.50 -8.49
N HIS A 228 -2.12 4.59 -7.63
CA HIS A 228 -1.37 3.40 -7.23
C HIS A 228 -0.71 2.65 -8.40
N GLY A 229 0.57 2.30 -8.24
CA GLY A 229 1.40 1.63 -9.25
C GLY A 229 1.92 2.52 -10.39
N SER A 230 1.60 3.83 -10.41
CA SER A 230 2.00 4.72 -11.51
C SER A 230 3.52 4.96 -11.61
N GLU A 231 4.30 4.65 -10.57
CA GLU A 231 5.75 4.75 -10.61
C GLU A 231 6.40 3.59 -11.37
N LEU A 232 5.72 2.44 -11.48
CA LEU A 232 6.29 1.21 -12.04
C LEU A 232 6.84 1.38 -13.47
N PRO A 233 6.15 2.04 -14.42
CA PRO A 233 6.72 2.29 -15.74
C PRO A 233 8.06 3.04 -15.70
N TYR A 234 8.22 3.98 -14.77
CA TYR A 234 9.46 4.74 -14.58
C TYR A 234 10.54 3.91 -13.88
N VAL A 235 10.17 3.12 -12.87
CA VAL A 235 11.10 2.23 -12.13
C VAL A 235 11.71 1.18 -13.05
N PHE A 236 10.93 0.66 -14.01
CA PHE A 236 11.37 -0.39 -14.93
C PHE A 236 11.90 0.14 -16.27
N GLU A 237 11.86 1.46 -16.50
CA GLU A 237 12.18 2.07 -17.79
C GLU A 237 11.50 1.32 -18.96
N SER A 238 10.19 1.08 -18.80
CA SER A 238 9.44 0.16 -19.65
C SER A 238 9.54 0.52 -21.13
N ALA A 239 10.10 -0.38 -21.94
CA ALA A 239 10.45 -0.13 -23.34
C ALA A 239 9.25 0.17 -24.27
N TRP A 240 8.03 -0.18 -23.85
CA TRP A 240 6.79 0.11 -24.59
C TRP A 240 6.24 1.51 -24.32
N VAL A 241 6.87 2.30 -23.45
CA VAL A 241 6.41 3.63 -23.06
C VAL A 241 7.23 4.71 -23.73
N ASN A 242 6.55 5.68 -24.34
CA ASN A 242 7.19 6.88 -24.88
C ASN A 242 7.06 8.06 -23.90
N PHE A 243 7.96 8.12 -22.92
CA PHE A 243 8.00 9.21 -21.94
C PHE A 243 8.28 10.57 -22.58
N THR A 244 7.77 11.64 -21.99
CA THR A 244 8.28 12.99 -22.28
C THR A 244 9.74 13.13 -21.81
N ASP A 245 10.43 14.21 -22.19
CA ASP A 245 11.79 14.46 -21.69
C ASP A 245 11.86 14.54 -20.16
N ALA A 246 10.79 15.04 -19.51
CA ALA A 246 10.69 15.09 -18.06
C ALA A 246 10.54 13.69 -17.46
N GLY A 247 9.61 12.89 -18.00
CA GLY A 247 9.41 11.50 -17.56
C GLY A 247 10.64 10.63 -17.79
N ARG A 248 11.35 10.80 -18.92
CA ARG A 248 12.59 10.07 -19.19
C ARG A 248 13.68 10.41 -18.17
N LYS A 249 13.85 11.69 -17.83
CA LYS A 249 14.78 12.11 -16.77
C LYS A 249 14.41 11.50 -15.42
N LEU A 250 13.11 11.48 -15.09
CA LEU A 250 12.62 10.88 -13.85
C LEU A 250 12.88 9.36 -13.80
N ALA A 251 12.57 8.63 -14.87
CA ALA A 251 12.86 7.20 -15.01
C ALA A 251 14.35 6.93 -14.85
N THR A 252 15.22 7.67 -15.55
CA THR A 252 16.68 7.52 -15.42
C THR A 252 17.15 7.74 -13.97
N ASN A 253 16.58 8.73 -13.27
CA ASN A 253 16.91 8.96 -11.87
C ASN A 253 16.47 7.79 -10.97
N LEU A 254 15.21 7.33 -11.09
CA LEU A 254 14.69 6.19 -10.33
C LEU A 254 15.52 4.93 -10.54
N VAL A 255 15.78 4.57 -11.80
CA VAL A 255 16.61 3.41 -12.16
C VAL A 255 18.01 3.54 -11.57
N THR A 256 18.60 4.73 -11.62
CA THR A 256 19.94 4.99 -11.03
C THR A 256 19.92 4.73 -9.53
N TYR A 257 18.99 5.31 -8.77
CA TYR A 257 18.91 5.11 -7.33
C TYR A 257 18.62 3.65 -6.94
N TRP A 258 17.66 2.99 -7.61
CA TRP A 258 17.33 1.59 -7.36
C TRP A 258 18.52 0.67 -7.65
N THR A 259 19.22 0.91 -8.77
CA THR A 259 20.39 0.11 -9.17
C THR A 259 21.57 0.34 -8.23
N ASN A 260 21.82 1.59 -7.83
CA ASN A 260 22.84 1.92 -6.85
C ASN A 260 22.57 1.21 -5.52
N PHE A 261 21.37 1.35 -4.98
CA PHE A 261 20.96 0.69 -3.74
C PHE A 261 21.05 -0.84 -3.85
N GLY A 262 20.62 -1.43 -4.97
CA GLY A 262 20.73 -2.86 -5.21
C GLY A 262 22.18 -3.37 -5.24
N LYS A 263 23.16 -2.54 -5.62
CA LYS A 263 24.58 -2.90 -5.70
C LYS A 263 25.34 -2.66 -4.40
N THR A 264 25.09 -1.53 -3.73
CA THR A 264 25.94 -1.00 -2.65
C THR A 264 25.19 -0.78 -1.34
N HIS A 265 23.85 -0.90 -1.36
CA HIS A 265 22.96 -0.47 -0.28
C HIS A 265 22.99 1.04 0.01
N ASP A 266 23.54 1.83 -0.90
CA ASP A 266 23.54 3.29 -0.89
C ASP A 266 23.02 3.80 -2.25
N PRO A 267 21.86 4.46 -2.31
CA PRO A 267 21.29 4.95 -3.56
C PRO A 267 22.16 6.03 -4.22
N ASN A 268 23.14 6.60 -3.52
CA ASN A 268 24.04 7.63 -4.03
C ASN A 268 25.30 7.10 -4.72
N GLN A 269 25.55 5.78 -4.71
CA GLN A 269 26.78 5.17 -5.21
C GLN A 269 26.53 3.82 -5.90
N PRO A 270 27.32 3.46 -6.94
CA PRO A 270 28.54 4.12 -7.39
C PRO A 270 28.33 5.26 -8.39
N VAL A 271 27.16 5.36 -9.01
CA VAL A 271 26.85 6.46 -9.93
C VAL A 271 26.29 7.62 -9.11
N THR A 272 27.05 8.71 -8.97
CA THR A 272 26.63 9.84 -8.14
C THR A 272 25.47 10.60 -8.82
N PRO A 273 24.28 10.64 -8.21
CA PRO A 273 23.13 11.37 -8.75
C PRO A 273 23.31 12.88 -8.59
N SER A 274 22.51 13.67 -9.31
CA SER A 274 22.55 15.14 -9.27
C SER A 274 22.02 15.73 -7.95
N LEU A 275 21.14 15.00 -7.28
CA LEU A 275 20.64 15.31 -5.95
C LEU A 275 20.98 14.13 -5.05
N LEU A 276 21.59 14.37 -3.89
CA LEU A 276 21.88 13.27 -2.96
C LEU A 276 20.59 12.88 -2.22
N TRP A 277 20.34 11.57 -2.13
CA TRP A 277 19.28 11.02 -1.31
C TRP A 277 19.76 10.92 0.14
N PRO A 278 19.24 11.76 1.06
CA PRO A 278 19.61 11.72 2.47
C PRO A 278 19.10 10.44 3.14
N LYS A 279 19.88 9.93 4.10
CA LYS A 279 19.41 8.84 4.97
C LYS A 279 18.25 9.32 5.84
N THR A 280 17.29 8.43 6.07
CA THR A 280 16.20 8.68 7.01
C THR A 280 16.76 8.76 8.43
N SER A 281 16.29 9.74 9.22
CA SER A 281 16.66 9.89 10.63
C SER A 281 15.41 10.00 11.50
N ILE A 282 15.46 9.43 12.70
CA ILE A 282 14.36 9.51 13.66
C ILE A 282 14.23 10.95 14.15
N GLY A 283 13.06 11.57 13.96
CA GLY A 283 12.76 12.94 14.39
C GLY A 283 13.02 14.03 13.33
N SER A 284 13.70 13.70 12.23
CA SER A 284 13.77 14.51 11.00
C SER A 284 13.71 13.54 9.81
N GLU A 285 12.49 13.19 9.43
CA GLU A 285 12.23 12.22 8.38
C GLU A 285 12.44 12.89 7.02
N GLN A 286 13.55 12.55 6.37
CA GLN A 286 13.91 13.07 5.05
C GLN A 286 13.34 12.15 3.97
N TYR A 287 12.69 12.72 2.96
CA TYR A 287 12.13 11.99 1.83
C TYR A 287 12.75 12.47 0.54
N MET A 288 13.23 11.54 -0.30
CA MET A 288 13.44 11.85 -1.71
C MET A 288 12.07 11.96 -2.37
N TYR A 289 11.73 13.15 -2.86
CA TYR A 289 10.50 13.38 -3.60
C TYR A 289 10.77 13.26 -5.10
N PHE A 290 10.28 12.15 -5.67
CA PHE A 290 10.33 11.87 -7.09
C PHE A 290 9.25 12.66 -7.83
N GLN A 291 9.63 13.85 -8.29
CA GLN A 291 8.88 14.73 -9.17
C GLN A 291 9.84 15.41 -10.15
N ASN A 292 9.32 16.30 -11.00
CA ASN A 292 10.15 17.06 -11.93
C ASN A 292 10.10 18.56 -11.60
N PRO A 293 11.18 19.17 -11.08
CA PRO A 293 12.49 18.58 -10.75
C PRO A 293 12.47 17.77 -9.44
N LEU A 294 13.46 16.88 -9.24
CA LEU A 294 13.63 16.13 -7.98
C LEU A 294 13.79 17.08 -6.78
N GLN A 295 13.28 16.69 -5.63
CA GLN A 295 13.40 17.45 -4.38
C GLN A 295 13.67 16.54 -3.19
N VAL A 296 14.19 17.13 -2.11
CA VAL A 296 14.19 16.51 -0.79
C VAL A 296 13.15 17.24 0.03
N GLU A 297 12.23 16.49 0.63
CA GLU A 297 11.25 17.03 1.58
C GLU A 297 11.53 16.51 2.99
N GLU A 298 11.20 17.33 3.99
CA GLU A 298 11.27 16.93 5.38
C GLU A 298 9.86 16.79 5.94
N ASN A 299 9.65 15.76 6.77
CA ASN A 299 8.42 15.60 7.55
C ASN A 299 7.15 15.53 6.69
N TYR A 300 7.21 14.79 5.58
CA TYR A 300 6.09 14.57 4.67
C TYR A 300 4.83 14.10 5.43
N LEU A 301 3.72 14.83 5.25
CA LEU A 301 2.43 14.58 5.90
C LEU A 301 2.47 14.49 7.44
N LYS A 302 3.47 15.09 8.08
CA LYS A 302 3.73 14.91 9.52
C LYS A 302 2.49 15.06 10.40
N ASP A 303 1.74 16.15 10.25
CA ASP A 303 0.59 16.43 11.13
C ASP A 303 -0.55 15.41 10.95
N ASP A 304 -0.81 14.98 9.72
CA ASP A 304 -1.84 13.98 9.43
C ASP A 304 -1.43 12.61 9.92
N CYS A 305 -0.17 12.25 9.72
CA CYS A 305 0.33 10.98 10.20
C CYS A 305 0.46 10.97 11.73
N ASP A 306 0.79 12.09 12.38
CA ASP A 306 0.80 12.20 13.85
C ASP A 306 -0.61 12.06 14.42
N PHE A 307 -1.63 12.48 13.67
CA PHE A 307 -3.02 12.21 14.01
C PHE A 307 -3.35 10.71 13.89
N PHE A 308 -3.01 10.07 12.76
CA PHE A 308 -3.27 8.64 12.56
C PHE A 308 -2.49 7.74 13.53
N ASP A 309 -1.24 8.07 13.86
CA ASP A 309 -0.46 7.35 14.87
C ASP A 309 -1.13 7.34 16.26
N LYS A 310 -1.89 8.40 16.60
CA LYS A 310 -2.61 8.50 17.88
C LYS A 310 -3.89 7.67 17.92
N ILE A 311 -4.60 7.54 16.80
CA ILE A 311 -5.85 6.77 16.73
C ILE A 311 -5.62 5.32 16.31
N GLY A 312 -4.46 5.02 15.72
CA GLY A 312 -4.05 3.69 15.30
C GLY A 312 -4.43 3.32 13.87
N TYR A 313 -3.91 2.18 13.45
CA TYR A 313 -4.09 1.60 12.10
C TYR A 313 -4.84 0.26 12.14
N LYS A 314 -5.36 -0.13 13.30
CA LYS A 314 -6.11 -1.38 13.45
C LYS A 314 -7.59 -1.12 13.20
N TYR A 315 -8.18 -1.96 12.36
CA TYR A 315 -9.61 -1.90 12.05
C TYR A 315 -10.49 -2.36 13.24
N TYR A 316 -9.98 -3.23 14.12
CA TYR A 316 -10.81 -4.01 15.06
C TYR A 316 -10.87 -3.55 16.52
N TYR A 317 -10.20 -2.45 16.90
CA TYR A 317 -10.15 -2.06 18.31
C TYR A 317 -10.51 -0.62 18.54
#